data_AF-A0A8X7BSR3-F1
#
_entry.id   AF-A0A8X7BSR3-F1
#
_cell.length_a   1.000
_cell.length_b   1.000
_cell.length_c   1.000
_cell.angle_alpha   90.00
_cell.angle_beta   90.00
_cell.angle_gamma   90.00
#
_symmetry.space_group_name_H-M   'P 1'
#
loop_
_entity.id
_entity.type
_entity.pdbx_description
1 polymer ?
#
loop_
_entity_poly.entity_id
_entity_poly.type
_entity_poly.pdbx_seq_one_letter_code
_entity_poly.pdbx_strand_id
1 'polypeptide(L)'
;MHNEVVHIDGNVMTTLTMHVGNIKLADLWELQHLGILDPTLEESKQNSYEEALNNFQEKLTILPNGRYELELPWKYDPVILPDNKILTLARHEKVIKRAESKGFLREYQKVFEDWENLGIIELVPEKEVNTNNCHFLAHRPVIKLESETTKYRPCFDGSACEKGKPSLNHCLYKGVNL
;
A
#
# COMPACT_ATOMS: atom_id res chain seq x y z
N MET A 1 21.05 10.41 -31.01
CA MET A 1 19.91 11.13 -31.64
C MET A 1 20.46 11.96 -32.77
N HIS A 2 19.86 11.87 -33.96
CA HIS A 2 20.09 12.83 -35.04
C HIS A 2 18.76 13.53 -35.27
N ASN A 3 18.77 14.87 -35.25
CA ASN A 3 17.59 15.67 -35.55
C ASN A 3 17.61 15.97 -37.05
N GLU A 4 16.68 15.39 -37.79
CA GLU A 4 16.41 15.79 -39.17
C GLU A 4 15.13 16.61 -39.21
N VAL A 5 15.23 17.81 -39.79
CA VAL A 5 14.08 18.70 -39.98
C VAL A 5 13.58 18.50 -41.40
N VAL A 6 12.45 17.81 -41.55
CA VAL A 6 11.75 17.69 -42.84
C VAL A 6 10.65 18.73 -42.87
N HIS A 7 10.72 19.65 -43.83
CA HIS A 7 9.67 20.63 -44.10
C HIS A 7 8.62 20.04 -45.05
N ILE A 8 7.37 19.98 -44.60
CA ILE A 8 6.20 19.76 -45.46
C ILE A 8 5.20 20.86 -45.08
N ASP A 9 4.66 21.54 -46.09
CA ASP A 9 3.97 22.84 -46.01
C ASP A 9 3.03 23.03 -44.80
N GLY A 10 3.31 24.08 -44.03
CA GLY A 10 2.32 24.79 -43.21
C GLY A 10 2.30 24.51 -41.70
N ASN A 11 2.97 23.48 -41.19
CA ASN A 11 3.13 23.27 -39.75
C ASN A 11 4.48 22.62 -39.46
N VAL A 12 5.28 23.24 -38.59
CA VAL A 12 6.58 22.68 -38.16
C VAL A 12 6.30 21.50 -37.23
N MET A 13 6.24 20.30 -37.81
CA MET A 13 6.25 19.04 -37.07
C MET A 13 7.70 18.64 -36.82
N THR A 14 8.20 18.91 -35.62
CA THR A 14 9.50 18.41 -35.18
C THR A 14 9.38 16.89 -35.01
N THR A 15 9.87 16.13 -35.99
CA THR A 15 9.86 14.66 -35.93
C THR A 15 11.16 14.18 -35.29
N LEU A 16 11.07 13.59 -34.11
CA LEU A 16 12.20 12.94 -33.43
C LEU A 16 12.28 11.48 -33.87
N THR A 17 13.29 11.15 -34.66
CA THR A 17 13.54 9.77 -35.10
C THR A 17 14.61 9.15 -34.21
N MET A 18 14.22 8.18 -33.37
CA MET A 18 15.14 7.40 -32.54
C MET A 18 15.31 6.01 -33.15
N HIS A 19 16.56 5.59 -33.38
CA HIS A 19 16.87 4.21 -33.70
C HIS A 19 16.90 3.42 -32.39
N VAL A 20 15.92 2.54 -32.19
CA VAL A 20 15.72 1.84 -30.92
C VAL A 20 15.83 0.33 -31.15
N GLY A 21 16.85 -0.29 -30.55
CA GLY A 21 16.93 -1.74 -30.45
C GLY A 21 16.05 -2.23 -29.29
N ASN A 22 15.02 -3.02 -29.58
CA ASN A 22 14.16 -3.76 -28.64
C ASN A 22 13.69 -2.98 -27.38
N ILE A 23 12.94 -1.89 -27.55
CA ILE A 23 12.20 -1.24 -26.45
C ILE A 23 10.69 -1.44 -26.69
N LYS A 24 9.91 -1.68 -25.62
CA LYS A 24 8.46 -1.86 -25.74
C LYS A 24 7.78 -0.49 -25.87
N LEU A 25 6.67 -0.45 -26.61
CA LEU A 25 5.94 0.81 -26.88
C LEU A 25 5.49 1.54 -25.59
N ALA A 26 5.25 0.80 -24.51
CA ALA A 26 4.90 1.38 -23.20
C ALA A 26 6.05 2.22 -22.61
N ASP A 27 7.29 1.78 -22.80
CA ASP A 27 8.48 2.41 -22.25
C ASP A 27 8.77 3.76 -22.96
N LEU A 28 8.30 3.92 -24.21
CA LEU A 28 8.42 5.18 -24.97
C LEU A 28 7.52 6.31 -24.43
N TRP A 29 6.47 5.97 -23.67
CA TRP A 29 5.54 6.95 -23.08
C TRP A 29 5.94 7.40 -21.68
N GLU A 30 7.00 6.82 -21.12
CA GLU A 30 7.57 7.22 -19.84
C GLU A 30 8.58 8.35 -20.06
N LEU A 31 8.29 9.54 -19.54
CA LEU A 31 9.13 10.75 -19.67
C LEU A 31 10.58 10.53 -19.19
N GLN A 32 10.79 9.57 -18.30
CA GLN A 32 12.10 9.15 -17.81
C GLN A 32 12.99 8.55 -18.91
N HIS A 33 12.42 7.79 -19.85
CA HIS A 33 13.15 7.19 -20.98
C HIS A 33 13.47 8.22 -22.08
N LEU A 34 12.78 9.35 -22.09
CA LEU A 34 13.02 10.47 -23.01
C LEU A 34 14.10 11.45 -22.49
N GLY A 35 14.73 11.14 -21.35
CA GLY A 35 15.78 11.98 -20.76
C GLY A 35 15.26 13.28 -20.14
N ILE A 36 13.94 13.42 -19.97
CA ILE A 36 13.31 14.54 -19.28
C ILE A 36 13.23 14.18 -17.81
N LEU A 37 14.34 14.37 -17.10
CA LEU A 37 14.41 14.28 -15.65
C LEU A 37 14.07 15.66 -15.09
N ASP A 38 13.06 15.73 -14.23
CA ASP A 38 12.92 16.88 -13.33
C ASP A 38 13.88 16.65 -12.15
N PRO A 39 15.00 17.37 -12.08
CA PRO A 39 16.04 17.10 -11.06
C PRO A 39 15.50 17.26 -9.64
N THR A 40 14.50 18.13 -9.45
CA THR A 40 13.90 18.40 -8.14
C THR A 40 13.05 17.23 -7.63
N LEU A 41 12.41 16.48 -8.54
CA LEU A 41 11.61 15.31 -8.20
C LEU A 41 12.48 14.07 -7.92
N GLU A 42 13.64 13.94 -8.57
CA GLU A 42 14.59 12.85 -8.31
C GLU A 42 15.35 13.08 -6.99
N GLU A 43 15.87 14.29 -6.76
CA GLU A 43 16.54 14.64 -5.50
C GLU A 43 15.60 14.51 -4.28
N SER A 44 14.35 14.95 -4.39
CA SER A 44 13.38 14.83 -3.30
C SER A 44 12.99 13.38 -3.00
N LYS A 45 12.86 12.51 -4.02
CA LYS A 45 12.63 11.07 -3.83
C LYS A 45 13.84 10.39 -3.21
N GLN A 46 15.05 10.74 -3.65
CA GLN A 46 16.30 10.16 -3.15
C GLN A 46 16.52 10.53 -1.68
N ASN A 47 16.36 11.81 -1.32
CA ASN A 47 16.47 12.26 0.07
C ASN A 47 15.44 11.58 0.98
N SER A 48 14.19 11.47 0.51
CA SER A 48 13.11 10.80 1.24
C SER A 48 13.37 9.29 1.45
N TYR A 49 14.05 8.64 0.51
CA TYR A 49 14.45 7.24 0.62
C TYR A 49 15.59 7.04 1.63
N GLU A 50 16.59 7.91 1.61
CA GLU A 50 17.71 7.87 2.56
C GLU A 50 17.22 8.09 4.00
N GLU A 51 16.29 9.02 4.21
CA GLU A 51 15.63 9.22 5.50
C GLU A 51 14.87 7.97 5.96
N ALA A 52 14.16 7.29 5.05
CA ALA A 52 13.44 6.06 5.37
C ALA A 52 14.40 4.91 5.74
N LEU A 53 15.52 4.78 5.04
CA LEU A 53 16.56 3.77 5.34
C LEU A 53 17.23 4.03 6.69
N ASN A 54 17.57 5.28 6.99
CA ASN A 54 18.17 5.64 8.27
C ASN A 54 17.21 5.30 9.42
N ASN A 55 15.95 5.71 9.31
CA ASN A 55 14.91 5.36 10.28
C ASN A 55 14.73 3.85 10.44
N PHE A 56 14.78 3.09 9.33
CA PHE A 56 14.71 1.63 9.37
C PHE A 56 15.87 1.05 10.18
N GLN A 57 17.10 1.47 9.91
CA GLN A 57 18.29 0.97 10.60
C GLN A 57 18.29 1.33 12.09
N GLU A 58 17.88 2.54 12.44
CA GLU A 58 17.83 3.01 13.83
C GLU A 58 16.76 2.28 14.66
N LYS A 59 15.61 1.97 14.05
CA LYS A 59 14.46 1.37 14.77
C LYS A 59 14.43 -0.15 14.72
N LEU A 60 15.30 -0.77 13.93
CA LEU A 60 15.36 -2.23 13.81
C LEU A 60 15.92 -2.84 15.09
N THR A 61 15.12 -3.67 15.74
CA THR A 61 15.54 -4.43 16.93
C THR A 61 15.58 -5.91 16.61
N ILE A 62 16.61 -6.61 17.08
CA ILE A 62 16.68 -8.08 17.02
C ILE A 62 16.28 -8.62 18.38
N LEU A 63 15.15 -9.32 18.43
CA LEU A 63 14.64 -9.95 19.63
C LEU A 63 15.52 -11.14 20.05
N PRO A 64 15.51 -11.57 21.33
CA PRO A 64 16.32 -12.70 21.81
C PRO A 64 16.09 -14.03 21.07
N ASN A 65 14.94 -14.19 20.42
CA ASN A 65 14.60 -15.36 19.61
C ASN A 65 15.09 -15.26 18.14
N GLY A 66 15.87 -14.23 17.80
CA GLY A 66 16.40 -13.98 16.47
C GLY A 66 15.41 -13.35 15.48
N ARG A 67 14.20 -12.97 15.92
CA ARG A 67 13.25 -12.24 15.08
C ARG A 67 13.58 -10.76 15.01
N TYR A 68 13.32 -10.16 13.86
CA TYR A 68 13.40 -8.72 13.67
C TYR A 68 12.08 -8.09 14.09
N GLU A 69 12.16 -7.05 14.89
CA GLU A 69 11.07 -6.16 15.25
C GLU A 69 11.37 -4.76 14.71
N LEU A 70 10.38 -4.14 14.11
CA LEU A 70 10.50 -2.82 13.51
C LEU A 70 9.16 -2.09 13.62
N GLU A 71 9.22 -0.80 13.94
CA GLU A 71 8.07 0.08 13.81
C GLU A 71 7.63 0.23 12.35
N LEU A 72 6.36 0.55 12.14
CA LEU A 72 5.90 0.89 10.79
C LEU A 72 6.70 2.08 10.23
N PRO A 73 7.06 2.05 8.93
CA PRO A 73 7.91 3.08 8.33
C PRO A 73 7.07 4.32 8.00
N TRP A 74 6.79 5.13 9.01
CA TRP A 74 5.98 6.34 8.90
C TRP A 74 6.70 7.44 8.12
N LYS A 75 6.02 8.04 7.12
CA LYS A 75 6.46 9.24 6.40
C LYS A 75 6.33 10.52 7.22
N TYR A 76 5.28 10.55 8.04
CA TYR A 76 4.91 11.69 8.86
C TYR A 76 4.55 11.18 10.25
N ASP A 77 4.42 12.08 11.22
CA ASP A 77 3.99 11.71 12.57
C ASP A 77 2.70 10.85 12.53
N PRO A 78 2.68 9.66 13.18
CA PRO A 78 1.50 8.79 13.23
C PRO A 78 0.21 9.48 13.70
N VAL A 79 0.33 10.56 14.50
CA VAL A 79 -0.80 11.40 14.95
C VAL A 79 -1.62 11.95 13.78
N ILE A 80 -1.05 12.02 12.57
CA ILE A 80 -1.72 12.50 11.37
C ILE A 80 -2.71 11.48 10.79
N LEU A 81 -2.61 10.19 11.15
CA LEU A 81 -3.53 9.16 10.69
C LEU A 81 -4.89 9.30 11.41
N PRO A 82 -5.97 9.68 10.72
CA PRO A 82 -7.24 9.97 11.39
C PRO A 82 -8.02 8.69 11.70
N ASP A 83 -8.91 8.78 12.68
CA ASP A 83 -9.92 7.74 12.94
C ASP A 83 -10.79 7.51 11.69
N ASN A 84 -11.07 6.24 11.41
CA ASN A 84 -11.93 5.79 10.31
C ASN A 84 -13.01 4.78 10.78
N LYS A 85 -13.36 4.79 12.06
CA LYS A 85 -14.22 3.77 12.71
C LYS A 85 -15.56 3.62 12.01
N ILE A 86 -16.22 4.74 11.68
CA ILE A 86 -17.53 4.74 11.01
C ILE A 86 -17.46 4.03 9.65
N LEU A 87 -16.45 4.37 8.85
CA LEU A 87 -16.23 3.76 7.53
C LEU A 87 -15.97 2.24 7.66
N THR A 88 -15.09 1.87 8.59
CA THR A 88 -14.69 0.47 8.78
C THR A 88 -15.83 -0.38 9.32
N LEU A 89 -16.62 0.13 10.27
CA LEU A 89 -17.79 -0.55 10.80
C LEU A 89 -18.86 -0.79 9.71
N ALA A 90 -19.17 0.24 8.91
CA ALA A 90 -20.12 0.10 7.81
C ALA A 90 -19.68 -0.95 6.76
N ARG A 91 -18.37 -1.10 6.53
CA ARG A 91 -17.82 -2.16 5.67
C ARG A 91 -17.91 -3.53 6.35
N HIS A 92 -17.60 -3.60 7.64
CA HIS A 92 -17.69 -4.83 8.43
C HIS A 92 -19.11 -5.40 8.43
N GLU A 93 -20.13 -4.58 8.70
CA GLU A 93 -21.53 -5.02 8.66
C GLU A 93 -21.93 -5.63 7.31
N LYS A 94 -21.45 -5.05 6.20
CA LYS A 94 -21.69 -5.59 4.85
C LYS A 94 -21.01 -6.94 4.64
N VAL A 95 -19.80 -7.12 5.19
CA VAL A 95 -19.09 -8.40 5.15
C VAL A 95 -19.85 -9.46 5.94
N ILE A 96 -20.32 -9.15 7.14
CA ILE A 96 -21.09 -10.09 7.97
C ILE A 96 -22.39 -10.49 7.28
N LYS A 97 -23.21 -9.54 6.81
CA LYS A 97 -24.44 -9.84 6.05
C LYS A 97 -24.18 -10.71 4.83
N ARG A 98 -23.08 -10.45 4.11
CA ARG A 98 -22.67 -11.26 2.96
C ARG A 98 -22.24 -12.68 3.38
N ALA A 99 -21.55 -12.82 4.50
CA ALA A 99 -21.08 -14.10 5.01
C ALA A 99 -22.23 -14.97 5.51
N GLU A 100 -23.21 -14.38 6.19
CA GLU A 100 -24.44 -15.03 6.62
C GLU A 100 -25.27 -15.52 5.43
N SER A 101 -25.57 -14.62 4.48
CA SER A 101 -26.38 -14.96 3.29
C SER A 101 -25.74 -16.03 2.41
N LYS A 102 -24.41 -16.15 2.43
CA LYS A 102 -23.67 -17.18 1.69
C LYS A 102 -23.28 -18.39 2.55
N GLY A 103 -23.65 -18.42 3.83
CA GLY A 103 -23.44 -19.57 4.71
C GLY A 103 -21.99 -19.87 5.07
N PHE A 104 -21.10 -18.88 5.12
CA PHE A 104 -19.68 -19.08 5.49
C PHE A 104 -19.23 -18.27 6.71
N LEU A 105 -20.16 -17.63 7.43
CA LEU A 105 -19.83 -16.78 8.57
C LEU A 105 -19.02 -17.51 9.66
N ARG A 106 -19.40 -18.74 9.99
CA ARG A 106 -18.75 -19.53 11.05
C ARG A 106 -17.31 -19.87 10.69
N GLU A 107 -17.08 -20.34 9.47
CA GLU A 107 -15.76 -20.65 8.95
C GLU A 107 -14.89 -19.39 8.86
N TYR A 108 -15.49 -18.25 8.52
CA TYR A 108 -14.79 -16.98 8.47
C TYR A 108 -14.39 -16.48 9.86
N GLN A 109 -15.30 -16.57 10.85
CA GLN A 109 -15.01 -16.22 12.24
C GLN A 109 -13.89 -17.09 12.82
N LYS A 110 -13.91 -18.39 12.52
CA LYS A 110 -12.87 -19.33 12.96
C LYS A 110 -11.46 -18.89 12.54
N VAL A 111 -11.30 -18.20 11.41
CA VAL A 111 -9.98 -17.68 10.99
C VAL A 111 -9.44 -16.66 12.00
N PHE A 112 -10.29 -15.79 12.55
CA PHE A 112 -9.87 -14.82 13.56
C PHE A 112 -9.59 -15.51 14.90
N GLU A 113 -10.40 -16.50 15.30
CA GLU A 113 -10.16 -17.32 16.49
C GLU A 113 -8.82 -18.08 16.39
N ASP A 114 -8.53 -18.67 15.24
CA ASP A 114 -7.26 -19.36 14.98
C ASP A 114 -6.08 -18.36 15.05
N TRP A 115 -6.24 -17.15 14.50
CA TRP A 115 -5.21 -16.10 14.59
C TRP A 115 -4.98 -15.60 16.02
N GLU A 116 -6.04 -15.46 16.82
CA GLU A 116 -5.94 -15.10 18.23
C GLU A 116 -5.20 -16.20 19.02
N ASN A 117 -5.58 -17.47 18.83
CA ASN A 117 -4.93 -18.61 19.47
C ASN A 117 -3.44 -18.75 19.09
N LEU A 118 -3.09 -18.36 17.86
CA LEU A 118 -1.70 -18.35 17.38
C LEU A 118 -0.91 -17.10 17.81
N GLY A 119 -1.55 -16.14 18.49
CA GLY A 119 -0.92 -14.87 18.86
C GLY A 119 -0.59 -13.96 17.67
N ILE A 120 -1.30 -14.12 16.55
CA ILE A 120 -1.18 -13.25 15.37
C ILE A 120 -1.97 -11.96 15.57
N ILE A 121 -3.11 -12.05 16.25
CA ILE A 121 -3.94 -10.91 16.65
C ILE A 121 -4.24 -11.00 18.15
N GLU A 122 -4.60 -9.89 18.75
CA GLU A 122 -4.98 -9.81 20.16
C GLU A 122 -6.20 -8.89 20.35
N LEU A 123 -6.90 -9.07 21.47
CA LEU A 123 -8.00 -8.18 21.84
C LEU A 123 -7.44 -6.83 22.32
N VAL A 124 -7.86 -5.75 21.67
CA VAL A 124 -7.46 -4.39 22.08
C VAL A 124 -8.15 -4.01 23.39
N PRO A 125 -7.41 -3.55 24.44
CA PRO A 125 -8.01 -3.12 25.69
C PRO A 125 -9.02 -1.98 25.51
N GLU A 126 -10.17 -2.02 26.19
CA GLU A 126 -11.24 -1.01 26.05
C GLU A 126 -10.77 0.44 26.29
N LYS A 127 -9.80 0.60 27.20
CA LYS A 127 -9.18 1.90 27.51
C LYS A 127 -8.44 2.51 26.32
N GLU A 128 -7.95 1.70 25.38
CA GLU A 128 -7.19 2.12 24.20
C GLU A 128 -8.13 2.37 23.02
N VAL A 129 -9.21 1.60 22.89
CA VAL A 129 -10.21 1.71 21.81
C VAL A 129 -10.90 3.09 21.76
N ASN A 130 -11.00 3.77 22.91
CA ASN A 130 -11.64 5.09 23.01
C ASN A 130 -10.64 6.26 23.01
N THR A 131 -9.37 6.01 22.68
CA THR A 131 -8.38 7.07 22.50
C THR A 131 -8.46 7.66 21.09
N ASN A 132 -8.10 8.94 20.93
CA ASN A 132 -8.14 9.65 19.63
C ASN A 132 -7.09 9.17 18.60
N ASN A 133 -6.37 8.07 18.88
CA ASN A 133 -5.23 7.60 18.08
C ASN A 133 -5.49 6.21 17.46
N CYS A 134 -6.75 5.77 17.34
CA CYS A 134 -7.08 4.50 16.71
C CYS A 134 -7.34 4.65 15.21
N HIS A 135 -6.79 3.73 14.42
CA HIS A 135 -7.13 3.55 13.01
C HIS A 135 -7.49 2.09 12.76
N PHE A 136 -8.62 1.85 12.08
CA PHE A 136 -9.18 0.52 11.93
C PHE A 136 -8.93 -0.01 10.50
N LEU A 137 -8.45 -1.24 10.41
CA LEU A 137 -8.26 -1.91 9.13
C LEU A 137 -9.57 -2.59 8.67
N ALA A 138 -10.24 -1.96 7.71
CA ALA A 138 -11.33 -2.61 6.99
C ALA A 138 -10.82 -3.87 6.29
N HIS A 139 -11.65 -4.91 6.20
CA HIS A 139 -11.27 -6.17 5.56
C HIS A 139 -12.39 -6.70 4.67
N ARG A 140 -12.02 -7.65 3.80
CA ARG A 140 -12.97 -8.43 3.00
C ARG A 140 -12.54 -9.90 2.92
N PRO A 141 -13.48 -10.84 2.80
CA PRO A 141 -13.15 -12.24 2.62
C PRO A 141 -12.65 -12.49 1.19
N VAL A 142 -11.48 -13.11 1.08
CA VAL A 142 -11.00 -13.77 -0.15
C VAL A 142 -11.34 -15.25 -0.03
N ILE A 143 -12.12 -15.75 -0.99
CA ILE A 143 -12.64 -17.12 -0.98
C ILE A 143 -11.89 -17.91 -2.05
N LYS A 144 -11.27 -19.02 -1.66
CA LYS A 144 -10.60 -19.99 -2.53
C LYS A 144 -11.00 -21.39 -2.08
N LEU A 145 -12.11 -21.89 -2.62
CA LEU A 145 -12.70 -23.15 -2.14
C LEU A 145 -11.82 -24.36 -2.44
N GLU A 146 -10.99 -24.26 -3.47
CA GLU A 146 -9.96 -25.19 -3.90
C GLU A 146 -8.71 -25.20 -3.00
N SER A 147 -8.57 -24.23 -2.08
CA SER A 147 -7.43 -24.21 -1.16
C SER A 147 -7.53 -25.34 -0.14
N GLU A 148 -6.47 -26.15 -0.05
CA GLU A 148 -6.36 -27.22 0.95
C GLU A 148 -6.18 -26.67 2.37
N THR A 149 -5.41 -25.59 2.51
CA THR A 149 -5.06 -25.01 3.82
C THR A 149 -6.08 -24.00 4.33
N THR A 150 -6.48 -23.01 3.52
CA THR A 150 -7.37 -21.94 4.01
C THR A 150 -8.34 -21.45 2.94
N LYS A 151 -9.61 -21.90 3.06
CA LYS A 151 -10.68 -21.57 2.11
C LYS A 151 -11.15 -20.12 2.18
N TYR A 152 -11.11 -19.51 3.36
CA TYR A 152 -11.55 -18.14 3.61
C TYR A 152 -10.42 -17.36 4.26
N ARG A 153 -10.02 -16.22 3.70
CA ARG A 153 -8.95 -15.39 4.25
C ARG A 153 -9.37 -13.92 4.34
N PRO A 154 -9.25 -13.28 5.51
CA PRO A 154 -9.38 -11.83 5.60
C PRO A 154 -8.28 -11.15 4.78
N CYS A 155 -8.68 -10.24 3.89
CA CYS A 155 -7.78 -9.35 3.17
C CYS A 155 -8.05 -7.92 3.66
N PHE A 156 -7.06 -7.34 4.34
CA PHE A 156 -7.17 -5.99 4.90
C PHE A 156 -6.88 -4.92 3.85
N ASP A 157 -7.64 -3.84 3.93
CA ASP A 157 -7.57 -2.69 3.04
C ASP A 157 -6.90 -1.51 3.76
N GLY A 158 -5.57 -1.45 3.72
CA GLY A 158 -4.78 -0.32 4.23
C GLY A 158 -4.96 0.98 3.44
N SER A 159 -5.72 0.95 2.34
CA SER A 159 -6.07 2.12 1.54
C SER A 159 -7.43 2.70 1.92
N ALA A 160 -8.15 2.09 2.86
CA ALA A 160 -9.45 2.57 3.32
C ALA A 160 -9.31 3.93 4.04
N CYS A 161 -9.86 4.98 3.46
CA CYS A 161 -9.94 6.31 4.07
C CYS A 161 -11.26 7.01 3.72
N GLU A 162 -11.59 8.02 4.52
CA GLU A 162 -12.64 8.97 4.18
C GLU A 162 -12.17 9.95 3.11
N LYS A 163 -13.13 10.57 2.41
CA LYS A 163 -12.81 11.53 1.34
C LYS A 163 -12.00 12.70 1.90
N GLY A 164 -10.83 12.95 1.31
CA GLY A 164 -9.94 14.05 1.70
C GLY A 164 -9.06 13.78 2.93
N LYS A 165 -9.14 12.58 3.51
CA LYS A 165 -8.27 12.14 4.61
C LYS A 165 -7.23 11.13 4.12
N PRO A 166 -6.00 11.12 4.68
CA PRO A 166 -5.01 10.11 4.33
C PRO A 166 -5.45 8.73 4.83
N SER A 167 -4.99 7.68 4.13
CA SER A 167 -5.09 6.29 4.60
C SER A 167 -3.77 5.86 5.23
N LEU A 168 -3.77 4.70 5.90
CA LEU A 168 -2.54 4.10 6.42
C LEU A 168 -1.45 4.00 5.33
N ASN A 169 -1.79 3.48 4.15
CA ASN A 169 -0.84 3.36 3.03
C ASN A 169 -0.31 4.72 2.51
N HIS A 170 -1.05 5.82 2.69
CA HIS A 170 -0.54 7.15 2.35
C HIS A 170 0.53 7.60 3.36
N CYS A 171 0.33 7.29 4.64
CA CYS A 171 1.21 7.66 5.74
C CYS A 171 2.49 6.80 5.85
N LEU A 172 2.56 5.66 5.16
CA LEU A 172 3.72 4.77 5.20
C LEU A 172 4.63 4.93 3.97
N TYR A 173 5.95 4.81 4.16
CA TYR A 173 6.91 4.67 3.08
C TYR A 173 6.58 3.44 2.25
N LYS A 174 6.64 3.60 0.94
CA LYS A 174 6.55 2.48 0.02
C LYS A 174 7.94 1.87 -0.09
N GLY A 175 8.03 0.55 -0.01
CA GLY A 175 9.25 -0.15 -0.36
C GLY A 175 9.63 0.16 -1.81
N VAL A 176 10.92 0.06 -2.10
CA VAL A 176 11.40 0.10 -3.48
C VAL A 176 10.81 -1.09 -4.25
N ASN A 177 10.39 -0.86 -5.49
CA ASN A 177 10.14 -1.96 -6.41
C ASN A 177 11.51 -2.53 -6.78
N LEU A 178 11.86 -3.67 -6.19
CA LEU A 178 13.07 -4.43 -6.50
C LEU A 178 12.92 -5.20 -7.82
#